data_AF-A0A4P7JCL4-F1
#
_entry.id   AF-A0A4P7JCL4-F1
#
_cell.length_a   1.000
_cell.length_b   1.000
_cell.length_c   1.000
_cell.angle_alpha   90.00
_cell.angle_beta   90.00
_cell.angle_gamma   90.00
#
_symmetry.space_group_name_H-M   'P 1'
#
loop_
_entity.id
_entity.type
_entity.pdbx_description
1 polymer ?
#
loop_
_entity_poly.entity_id
_entity_poly.type
_entity_poly.pdbx_seq_one_letter_code
_entity_poly.pdbx_strand_id
1 'polypeptide(L)'
;MIRAVLTFLMILLTLPAAAQEFRALARVIPEGSALRDAPGGGADLVLALSQAVPFRVFTLDDPARVVVDFREVAWDGMTSDFDTAGPVEAVQTGGALQAGWSRMVLRLALPLKVTEAAMETDPTDGTAIVHLRMEPVSQEVFAGTAGAPPGVTTLVTPGLVAPGPEHSQIPRQDGGQRLIVVLDPGHGGVDPGAQRGGHDEADLVLIFARELREMLVRTGRFEVILTRESDSFVPLPTRVSIARAARADLFISLHADALAEGRATGATVYTLSDTASDAASAALAEHHDRADLLAGIDLTGSDDVVAGVLMDLARLDTDPRSEALADALVAGISAGGGGMHSHPHSEAGFSVLKAADIPSVLVELGFMSEPSDLANLLDPEWRAAVQAGIRDAILGWAAGDAAAAALRRQ
;
A
#
# COMPACT_ATOMS: atom_id res chain seq x y z
N MET A 1 -79.99 -11.09 -5.42
CA MET A 1 -79.22 -9.97 -4.83
C MET A 1 -77.81 -10.46 -4.53
N ILE A 2 -76.85 -9.89 -5.27
CA ILE A 2 -75.44 -9.61 -4.96
C ILE A 2 -74.55 -10.75 -4.38
N ARG A 3 -73.58 -11.14 -5.21
CA ARG A 3 -72.32 -11.84 -4.91
C ARG A 3 -71.37 -10.92 -4.12
N ALA A 4 -70.63 -11.45 -3.15
CA ALA A 4 -69.21 -11.12 -2.86
C ALA A 4 -68.77 -11.67 -1.49
N VAL A 5 -67.75 -12.53 -1.45
CA VAL A 5 -66.71 -12.49 -0.39
C VAL A 5 -65.40 -12.90 -1.06
N LEU A 6 -64.51 -11.92 -1.23
CA LEU A 6 -63.10 -12.09 -1.57
C LEU A 6 -62.34 -12.58 -0.33
N THR A 7 -61.50 -13.60 -0.49
CA THR A 7 -60.43 -13.93 0.47
C THR A 7 -59.13 -13.32 -0.05
N PHE A 8 -58.61 -12.30 0.64
CA PHE A 8 -57.33 -11.66 0.36
C PHE A 8 -56.26 -12.27 1.26
N LEU A 9 -55.25 -12.92 0.66
CA LEU A 9 -54.09 -13.48 1.36
C LEU A 9 -53.05 -12.36 1.52
N MET A 10 -52.87 -11.85 2.75
CA MET A 10 -51.75 -10.96 3.10
C MET A 10 -50.45 -11.76 3.19
N ILE A 11 -49.51 -11.49 2.28
CA ILE A 11 -48.11 -11.85 2.42
C ILE A 11 -47.43 -10.69 3.15
N LEU A 12 -46.99 -10.92 4.39
CA LEU A 12 -46.07 -10.02 5.10
C LEU A 12 -44.70 -10.11 4.44
N LEU A 13 -44.30 -9.06 3.72
CA LEU A 13 -42.92 -8.80 3.32
C LEU A 13 -42.16 -8.23 4.52
N THR A 14 -41.34 -9.05 5.17
CA THR A 14 -40.31 -8.57 6.09
C THR A 14 -39.18 -7.95 5.26
N LEU A 15 -39.10 -6.62 5.22
CA LEU A 15 -37.94 -5.92 4.70
C LEU A 15 -36.78 -6.07 5.70
N PRO A 16 -35.56 -6.43 5.28
CA PRO A 16 -34.40 -6.37 6.16
C PRO A 16 -34.11 -4.89 6.43
N ALA A 17 -34.13 -4.49 7.69
CA ALA A 17 -33.63 -3.20 8.10
C ALA A 17 -32.11 -3.20 7.89
N ALA A 18 -31.61 -2.41 6.93
CA ALA A 18 -30.19 -2.08 6.84
C ALA A 18 -29.83 -1.26 8.08
N ALA A 19 -29.13 -1.88 9.03
CA ALA A 19 -28.52 -1.18 10.15
C ALA A 19 -27.31 -0.41 9.61
N GLN A 20 -27.48 0.90 9.38
CA GLN A 20 -26.34 1.82 9.31
C GLN A 20 -25.74 1.93 10.71
N GLU A 21 -24.67 1.19 10.98
CA GLU A 21 -23.83 1.47 12.15
C GLU A 21 -23.04 2.75 11.90
N PHE A 22 -23.53 3.87 12.42
CA PHE A 22 -22.72 5.07 12.61
C PHE A 22 -21.62 4.75 13.64
N ARG A 23 -20.43 4.36 13.20
CA ARG A 23 -19.25 4.38 14.08
C ARG A 23 -18.95 5.84 14.40
N ALA A 24 -18.95 6.19 15.69
CA ALA A 24 -18.63 7.53 16.15
C ALA A 24 -17.18 7.87 15.80
N LEU A 25 -16.90 9.13 15.46
CA LEU A 25 -15.54 9.65 15.20
C LEU A 25 -14.63 9.42 16.42
N ALA A 26 -13.36 9.07 16.19
CA ALA A 26 -12.37 9.01 17.27
C ALA A 26 -12.13 10.40 17.85
N ARG A 27 -11.91 10.50 19.15
CA ARG A 27 -11.71 11.77 19.86
C ARG A 27 -10.38 11.73 20.59
N VAL A 28 -9.66 12.85 20.59
CA VAL A 28 -8.53 13.01 21.51
C VAL A 28 -9.03 13.02 22.95
N ILE A 29 -8.27 12.39 23.85
CA ILE A 29 -8.45 12.44 25.30
C ILE A 29 -7.34 13.35 25.86
N PRO A 30 -7.63 14.63 26.16
CA PRO A 30 -6.62 15.60 26.55
C PRO A 30 -5.85 15.20 27.82
N GLU A 31 -6.51 14.56 28.78
CA GLU A 31 -5.91 14.18 30.06
C GLU A 31 -4.82 13.10 29.92
N GLY A 32 -4.89 12.29 28.87
CA GLY A 32 -3.91 11.26 28.54
C GLY A 32 -2.91 11.68 27.46
N SER A 33 -2.98 12.93 26.99
CA SER A 33 -2.17 13.43 25.88
C SER A 33 -1.13 14.43 26.38
N ALA A 34 0.10 14.33 25.88
CA ALA A 34 1.20 15.22 26.23
C ALA A 34 2.27 15.26 25.15
N LEU A 35 2.87 16.43 24.94
CA LEU A 35 4.09 16.61 24.16
C LEU A 35 5.16 17.25 25.05
N ARG A 36 6.26 16.52 25.26
CA ARG A 36 7.30 16.82 26.27
C ARG A 36 8.71 16.65 25.72
N ASP A 37 9.67 17.25 26.40
CA ASP A 37 11.09 17.02 26.15
C ASP A 37 11.46 15.56 26.39
N ALA A 38 12.20 14.98 25.45
CA ALA A 38 12.81 13.66 25.57
C ALA A 38 14.30 13.78 25.92
N PRO A 39 14.91 12.73 26.52
CA PRO A 39 16.36 12.69 26.73
C PRO A 39 17.15 12.99 25.46
N GLY A 40 18.31 13.63 25.61
CA GLY A 40 19.17 13.98 24.47
C GLY A 40 18.69 15.18 23.64
N GLY A 41 17.69 15.92 24.11
CA GLY A 41 17.18 17.13 23.45
C GLY A 41 16.13 16.85 22.38
N GLY A 42 15.54 15.66 22.38
CA GLY A 42 14.45 15.27 21.51
C GLY A 42 13.07 15.66 22.06
N ALA A 43 12.02 15.11 21.46
CA ALA A 43 10.64 15.30 21.89
C ALA A 43 9.87 13.98 21.87
N ASP A 44 9.02 13.78 22.87
CA ASP A 44 8.11 12.63 22.98
C ASP A 44 6.66 13.15 22.92
N LEU A 45 5.89 12.64 21.95
CA LEU A 45 4.44 12.84 21.85
C LEU A 45 3.74 11.57 22.34
N VAL A 46 2.82 11.75 23.28
CA VAL A 46 1.83 10.76 23.71
C VAL A 46 0.46 11.34 23.39
N LEU A 47 -0.34 10.66 22.57
CA LEU A 47 -1.69 11.10 22.21
C LEU A 47 -2.69 10.02 22.53
N ALA A 48 -3.52 10.24 23.55
CA ALA A 48 -4.59 9.32 23.93
C ALA A 48 -5.83 9.58 23.07
N LEU A 49 -6.44 8.50 22.57
CA LEU A 49 -7.58 8.48 21.67
C LEU A 49 -8.70 7.61 22.24
N SER A 50 -9.94 8.02 22.01
CA SER A 50 -11.13 7.27 22.44
C SER A 50 -11.30 5.93 21.73
N GLN A 51 -10.62 5.75 20.59
CA GLN A 51 -10.51 4.48 19.89
C GLN A 51 -9.27 4.47 19.00
N ALA A 52 -8.76 3.28 18.69
CA ALA A 52 -7.72 3.09 17.69
C ALA A 52 -8.16 3.59 16.31
N VAL A 53 -7.27 4.26 15.60
CA VAL A 53 -7.48 4.69 14.21
C VAL A 53 -6.19 4.54 13.40
N PRO A 54 -6.29 4.24 12.10
CA PRO A 54 -5.13 4.32 11.22
C PRO A 54 -4.49 5.71 11.27
N PHE A 55 -3.16 5.73 11.37
CA PHE A 55 -2.38 6.97 11.33
C PHE A 55 -1.11 6.79 10.51
N ARG A 56 -0.52 7.90 10.06
CA ARG A 56 0.77 7.92 9.38
C ARG A 56 1.57 9.13 9.80
N VAL A 57 2.89 8.99 9.78
CA VAL A 57 3.85 10.03 10.17
C VAL A 57 4.83 10.28 9.04
N PHE A 58 5.12 11.54 8.77
CA PHE A 58 6.19 11.93 7.84
C PHE A 58 6.76 13.30 8.23
N THR A 59 7.91 13.65 7.65
CA THR A 59 8.55 14.95 7.89
C THR A 59 8.55 15.77 6.62
N LEU A 60 8.54 17.10 6.76
CA LEU A 60 8.73 18.04 5.67
C LEU A 60 9.82 19.03 6.07
N ASP A 61 10.71 19.32 5.14
CA ASP A 61 11.66 20.41 5.21
C ASP A 61 11.06 21.65 4.53
N ASP A 62 11.45 22.84 5.00
CA ASP A 62 10.95 24.15 4.52
C ASP A 62 9.44 24.46 4.75
N PRO A 63 9.03 24.81 5.99
CA PRO A 63 9.80 24.76 7.23
C PRO A 63 9.82 23.35 7.83
N ALA A 64 10.83 23.06 8.66
CA ALA A 64 10.97 21.77 9.35
C ALA A 64 9.72 21.45 10.19
N ARG A 65 9.06 20.34 9.88
CA ARG A 65 7.85 19.90 10.56
C ARG A 65 7.68 18.39 10.53
N VAL A 66 7.06 17.86 11.58
CA VAL A 66 6.51 16.50 11.64
C VAL A 66 5.02 16.59 11.38
N VAL A 67 4.51 15.77 10.46
CA VAL A 67 3.10 15.69 10.12
C VAL A 67 2.59 14.32 10.54
N VAL A 68 1.49 14.32 11.30
CA VAL A 68 0.78 13.12 11.72
C VAL A 68 -0.64 13.21 11.18
N ASP A 69 -0.99 12.31 10.26
CA ASP A 69 -2.34 12.19 9.71
C ASP A 69 -3.07 11.02 10.39
N PHE A 70 -4.32 11.22 10.78
CA PHE A 70 -5.20 10.23 11.40
C PHE A 70 -6.49 10.04 10.60
N ARG A 71 -7.03 8.82 10.58
CA ARG A 71 -8.35 8.54 9.99
C ARG A 71 -9.46 9.08 10.91
N GLU A 72 -9.86 10.33 10.66
CA GLU A 72 -10.96 11.04 11.32
C GLU A 72 -10.89 11.13 12.86
N VAL A 73 -9.88 11.84 13.38
CA VAL A 73 -9.82 12.24 14.80
C VAL A 73 -10.41 13.65 14.99
N ALA A 74 -11.36 13.77 15.91
CA ALA A 74 -11.86 15.02 16.44
C ALA A 74 -10.93 15.56 17.53
N TRP A 75 -10.52 16.81 17.38
CA TRP A 75 -9.57 17.52 18.26
C TRP A 75 -10.23 18.25 19.42
N ASP A 76 -11.51 17.99 19.68
CA ASP A 76 -12.30 18.66 20.72
C ASP A 76 -11.60 18.53 22.08
N GLY A 77 -11.40 19.65 22.78
CA GLY A 77 -10.84 19.66 24.13
C GLY A 77 -9.32 19.75 24.24
N MET A 78 -8.57 19.71 23.14
CA MET A 78 -7.13 20.01 23.15
C MET A 78 -6.90 21.48 23.59
N THR A 79 -6.11 21.67 24.62
CA THR A 79 -5.74 23.00 25.15
C THR A 79 -4.34 23.38 24.68
N SER A 80 -4.00 24.68 24.71
CA SER A 80 -2.65 25.15 24.34
C SER A 80 -1.52 24.60 25.21
N ASP A 81 -1.85 24.06 26.39
CA ASP A 81 -0.89 23.64 27.40
C ASP A 81 -0.38 22.20 27.17
N PHE A 82 -0.86 21.54 26.11
CA PHE A 82 -0.45 20.18 25.77
C PHE A 82 0.98 20.11 25.19
N ASP A 83 1.44 21.21 24.58
CA ASP A 83 2.74 21.33 23.91
C ASP A 83 3.72 22.08 24.81
N THR A 84 4.60 21.31 25.45
CA THR A 84 5.63 21.84 26.37
C THR A 84 7.04 21.47 25.94
N ALA A 85 7.20 20.84 24.77
CA ALA A 85 8.50 20.38 24.30
C ALA A 85 9.28 21.54 23.68
N GLY A 86 10.46 21.86 24.22
CA GLY A 86 11.33 22.93 23.72
C GLY A 86 11.72 22.79 22.23
N PRO A 87 11.91 21.58 21.69
CA PRO A 87 12.17 21.36 20.26
C PRO A 87 11.00 21.61 19.31
N VAL A 88 9.78 21.80 19.82
CA VAL A 88 8.57 22.04 19.02
C VAL A 88 8.12 23.49 19.23
N GLU A 89 8.07 24.27 18.16
CA GLU A 89 7.71 25.70 18.21
C GLU A 89 6.21 25.92 18.32
N ALA A 90 5.44 25.05 17.66
CA ALA A 90 4.00 25.13 17.61
C ALA A 90 3.41 23.81 17.15
N VAL A 91 2.27 23.44 17.73
CA VAL A 91 1.40 22.43 17.15
C VAL A 91 0.15 23.04 16.53
N GLN A 92 -0.20 22.53 15.36
CA GLN A 92 -1.43 22.86 14.66
C GLN A 92 -2.24 21.58 14.44
N THR A 93 -3.49 21.59 14.88
CA THR A 93 -4.44 20.49 14.63
C THR A 93 -5.59 20.98 13.78
N GLY A 94 -6.15 20.08 12.96
CA GLY A 94 -7.30 20.39 12.12
C GLY A 94 -7.81 19.18 11.34
N GLY A 95 -8.95 19.35 10.65
CA GLY A 95 -9.35 18.45 9.57
C GLY A 95 -8.62 18.84 8.29
N ALA A 96 -8.06 17.88 7.54
CA ALA A 96 -7.29 18.18 6.33
C ALA A 96 -8.02 17.66 5.08
N LEU A 97 -8.32 18.59 4.16
CA LEU A 97 -8.39 18.59 2.67
C LEU A 97 -8.84 17.35 1.85
N GLN A 98 -8.84 16.14 2.38
CA GLN A 98 -9.42 14.91 1.80
C GLN A 98 -10.47 14.36 2.78
N ALA A 99 -11.59 13.84 2.26
CA ALA A 99 -12.60 13.21 3.11
C ALA A 99 -11.98 12.03 3.89
N GLY A 100 -12.21 11.98 5.21
CA GLY A 100 -11.74 10.87 6.03
C GLY A 100 -10.42 11.06 6.79
N TRP A 101 -9.77 12.24 6.75
CA TRP A 101 -8.50 12.46 7.47
C TRP A 101 -8.49 13.74 8.31
N SER A 102 -7.84 13.65 9.47
CA SER A 102 -7.47 14.78 10.30
C SER A 102 -5.95 14.83 10.49
N ARG A 103 -5.40 16.02 10.72
CA ARG A 103 -3.95 16.26 10.70
C ARG A 103 -3.51 17.00 11.95
N MET A 104 -2.39 16.55 12.51
CA MET A 104 -1.57 17.26 13.48
C MET A 104 -0.23 17.61 12.81
N VAL A 105 0.23 18.85 12.97
CA VAL A 105 1.52 19.33 12.46
C VAL A 105 2.32 19.90 13.61
N LEU A 106 3.48 19.31 13.89
CA LEU A 106 4.47 19.81 14.84
C LEU A 106 5.50 20.64 14.06
N ARG A 107 5.51 21.97 14.23
CA ARG A 107 6.56 22.83 13.66
C ARG A 107 7.79 22.72 14.56
N LEU A 108 8.94 22.40 13.97
CA LEU A 108 10.14 22.11 14.73
C LEU A 108 11.08 23.31 14.81
N ALA A 109 11.66 23.54 15.99
CA ALA A 109 12.72 24.55 16.22
C ALA A 109 14.09 24.06 15.73
N LEU A 110 14.26 22.74 15.64
CA LEU A 110 15.45 22.07 15.13
C LEU A 110 15.06 20.77 14.41
N PRO A 111 15.92 20.23 13.53
CA PRO A 111 15.60 19.01 12.80
C PRO A 111 15.51 17.80 13.74
N LEU A 112 14.35 17.15 13.76
CA LEU A 112 14.11 15.94 14.55
C LEU A 112 13.73 14.77 13.62
N LYS A 113 14.38 13.62 13.80
CA LYS A 113 14.00 12.37 13.13
C LYS A 113 13.04 11.61 14.04
N VAL A 114 11.95 11.10 13.47
CA VAL A 114 11.06 10.15 14.14
C VAL A 114 11.77 8.81 14.27
N THR A 115 12.05 8.38 15.49
CA THR A 115 12.71 7.11 15.79
C THR A 115 11.72 6.04 16.25
N GLU A 116 10.54 6.45 16.73
CA GLU A 116 9.44 5.58 17.11
C GLU A 116 8.11 6.24 16.70
N ALA A 117 7.21 5.45 16.13
CA ALA A 117 5.82 5.85 15.86
C ALA A 117 4.95 4.60 16.01
N ALA A 118 4.27 4.47 17.14
CA ALA A 118 3.48 3.29 17.49
C ALA A 118 2.11 3.71 18.01
N MET A 119 1.14 2.79 17.93
CA MET A 119 -0.15 2.92 18.60
C MET A 119 -0.42 1.66 19.42
N GLU A 120 -0.65 1.84 20.71
CA GLU A 120 -1.07 0.77 21.62
C GLU A 120 -2.57 0.86 21.83
N THR A 121 -3.30 -0.25 21.67
CA THR A 121 -4.76 -0.29 21.85
C THR A 121 -5.11 -1.10 23.09
N ASP A 122 -5.97 -0.56 23.95
CA ASP A 122 -6.53 -1.30 25.09
C ASP A 122 -7.56 -2.32 24.57
N PRO A 123 -7.33 -3.63 24.78
CA PRO A 123 -8.22 -4.68 24.28
C PRO A 123 -9.57 -4.74 25.01
N THR A 124 -9.74 -4.01 26.11
CA THR A 124 -10.92 -4.03 26.97
C THR A 124 -11.95 -2.99 26.54
N ASP A 125 -11.50 -1.77 26.26
CA ASP A 125 -12.38 -0.63 25.95
C ASP A 125 -12.10 0.02 24.58
N GLY A 126 -11.08 -0.44 23.87
CA GLY A 126 -10.72 0.00 22.52
C GLY A 126 -10.00 1.34 22.47
N THR A 127 -9.75 2.00 23.61
CA THR A 127 -8.96 3.23 23.67
C THR A 127 -7.55 2.98 23.15
N ALA A 128 -6.90 4.02 22.62
CA ALA A 128 -5.57 3.87 22.04
C ALA A 128 -4.63 4.99 22.46
N ILE A 129 -3.34 4.69 22.55
CA ILE A 129 -2.29 5.65 22.84
C ILE A 129 -1.29 5.63 21.68
N VAL A 130 -1.13 6.77 21.03
CA VAL A 130 -0.14 6.97 19.97
C VAL A 130 1.13 7.55 20.58
N HIS A 131 2.25 6.85 20.40
CA HIS A 131 3.58 7.20 20.87
C HIS A 131 4.46 7.61 19.69
N LEU A 132 4.95 8.85 19.68
CA LEU A 132 6.03 9.26 18.77
C LEU A 132 7.24 9.71 19.57
N ARG A 133 8.39 9.04 19.35
CA ARG A 133 9.70 9.49 19.84
C ARG A 133 10.48 10.14 18.71
N MET A 134 11.06 11.29 19.01
CA MET A 134 11.82 12.08 18.06
C MET A 134 13.17 12.47 18.64
N GLU A 135 14.22 12.30 17.84
CA GLU A 135 15.60 12.60 18.25
C GLU A 135 16.23 13.67 17.35
N PRO A 136 17.08 14.57 17.89
CA PRO A 136 17.77 15.56 17.09
C PRO A 136 18.70 14.94 16.05
N VAL A 137 18.63 15.46 14.83
CA VAL A 137 19.52 15.06 13.72
C VAL A 137 20.12 16.29 13.04
N SER A 138 21.14 16.09 12.21
CA SER A 138 21.65 17.18 11.37
C SER A 138 20.62 17.59 10.32
N GLN A 139 20.68 18.84 9.86
CA GLN A 139 19.82 19.35 8.78
C GLN A 139 19.93 18.50 7.50
N GLU A 140 21.14 18.01 7.19
CA GLU A 140 21.39 17.17 6.02
C GLU A 140 20.66 15.82 6.11
N VAL A 141 20.72 15.16 7.28
CA VAL A 141 20.00 13.91 7.53
C VAL A 141 18.49 14.14 7.46
N PHE A 142 18.00 15.21 8.09
CA PHE A 142 16.58 15.53 8.06
C PHE A 142 16.08 15.76 6.64
N ALA A 143 16.71 16.66 5.88
CA ALA A 143 16.35 16.97 4.50
C ALA A 143 16.42 15.74 3.58
N GLY A 144 17.41 14.86 3.78
CA GLY A 144 17.54 13.62 3.01
C GLY A 144 16.43 12.60 3.27
N THR A 145 15.69 12.74 4.38
CA THR A 145 14.57 11.85 4.75
C THR A 145 13.21 12.54 4.74
N ALA A 146 13.18 13.86 4.49
CA ALA A 146 11.98 14.67 4.47
C ALA A 146 11.24 14.50 3.13
N GLY A 147 9.92 14.44 3.21
CA GLY A 147 9.05 14.22 2.06
C GLY A 147 7.71 13.66 2.51
N ALA A 148 6.63 14.14 1.90
CA ALA A 148 5.32 13.53 2.09
C ALA A 148 5.23 12.22 1.29
N PRO A 149 4.54 11.20 1.82
CA PRO A 149 4.17 10.04 1.03
C PRO A 149 3.42 10.48 -0.24
N PRO A 150 3.65 9.83 -1.38
CA PRO A 150 2.92 10.18 -2.60
C PRO A 150 1.39 10.08 -2.38
N GLY A 151 0.61 11.02 -2.91
CA GLY A 151 -0.85 11.10 -2.69
C GLY A 151 -1.28 11.94 -1.47
N VAL A 152 -0.33 12.56 -0.76
CA VAL A 152 -0.60 13.45 0.38
C VAL A 152 -0.39 14.91 -0.02
N THR A 153 -1.43 15.73 0.04
CA THR A 153 -1.34 17.18 -0.22
C THR A 153 -0.48 17.87 0.86
N THR A 154 0.63 18.48 0.44
CA THR A 154 1.65 19.12 1.28
C THR A 154 1.36 20.58 1.63
N LEU A 155 0.31 21.16 1.04
CA LEU A 155 -0.07 22.55 1.22
C LEU A 155 -0.74 22.76 2.59
N VAL A 156 -0.03 23.46 3.47
CA VAL A 156 -0.64 24.17 4.60
C VAL A 156 -0.63 25.64 4.22
N THR A 157 -1.64 26.07 3.46
CA THR A 157 -1.92 27.49 3.23
C THR A 157 -3.44 27.67 3.33
N PRO A 158 -3.94 28.54 4.22
CA PRO A 158 -5.38 28.72 4.38
C PRO A 158 -5.91 29.53 3.19
N GLY A 159 -6.65 28.86 2.29
CA GLY A 159 -7.45 29.53 1.27
C GLY A 159 -7.44 28.84 -0.09
N LEU A 160 -8.62 28.32 -0.46
CA LEU A 160 -9.06 28.00 -1.82
C LEU A 160 -8.36 26.85 -2.55
N VAL A 161 -8.83 25.62 -2.30
CA VAL A 161 -9.24 24.73 -3.40
C VAL A 161 -10.49 23.98 -2.92
N ALA A 162 -11.61 24.14 -3.63
CA ALA A 162 -12.81 23.32 -3.41
C ALA A 162 -12.48 21.84 -3.67
N PRO A 163 -13.11 20.88 -2.99
CA PRO A 163 -12.91 19.46 -3.28
C PRO A 163 -13.41 19.18 -4.71
N GLY A 164 -12.48 19.00 -5.64
CA GLY A 164 -12.75 18.39 -6.92
C GLY A 164 -12.81 16.86 -6.77
N PRO A 165 -13.50 16.14 -7.65
CA PRO A 165 -13.63 14.69 -7.58
C PRO A 165 -12.30 14.05 -8.03
N GLU A 166 -11.44 13.65 -7.09
CA GLU A 166 -10.23 12.86 -7.40
C GLU A 166 -10.52 11.34 -7.46
N HIS A 167 -11.68 10.95 -8.01
CA HIS A 167 -11.83 9.64 -8.67
C HIS A 167 -11.73 9.84 -10.19
N SER A 168 -10.71 10.59 -10.62
CA SER A 168 -10.38 10.62 -12.05
C SER A 168 -9.72 9.30 -12.37
N GLN A 169 -10.48 8.37 -12.95
CA GLN A 169 -9.98 7.11 -13.49
C GLN A 169 -8.67 7.39 -14.25
N ILE A 170 -7.59 6.68 -13.90
CA ILE A 170 -6.32 6.79 -14.63
C ILE A 170 -6.64 6.43 -16.08
N PRO A 171 -6.45 7.36 -17.04
CA PRO A 171 -6.79 7.08 -18.43
C PRO A 171 -5.99 5.88 -18.90
N ARG A 172 -6.69 4.87 -19.43
CA ARG A 172 -6.07 3.67 -20.01
C ARG A 172 -5.10 4.10 -21.11
N GLN A 173 -3.89 3.54 -21.08
CA GLN A 173 -2.90 3.76 -22.14
C GLN A 173 -3.47 3.44 -23.52
N ASP A 174 -3.05 4.21 -24.53
CA ASP A 174 -3.49 4.09 -25.92
C ASP A 174 -2.37 3.66 -26.88
N GLY A 175 -1.24 3.22 -26.32
CA GLY A 175 -0.03 2.86 -27.06
C GLY A 175 0.78 4.03 -27.61
N GLY A 176 0.34 5.29 -27.43
CA GLY A 176 0.98 6.49 -27.95
C GLY A 176 2.08 7.08 -27.06
N GLN A 177 2.14 6.69 -25.78
CA GLN A 177 3.11 7.17 -24.80
C GLN A 177 4.01 6.03 -24.28
N ARG A 178 5.02 6.39 -23.48
CA ARG A 178 5.79 5.39 -22.72
C ARG A 178 4.90 4.77 -21.66
N LEU A 179 5.02 3.47 -21.46
CA LEU A 179 4.31 2.76 -20.42
C LEU A 179 4.97 3.03 -19.07
N ILE A 180 4.19 3.52 -18.10
CA ILE A 180 4.64 3.78 -16.75
C ILE A 180 4.48 2.50 -15.94
N VAL A 181 5.60 1.85 -15.62
CA VAL A 181 5.65 0.61 -14.86
C VAL A 181 6.18 0.90 -13.46
N VAL A 182 5.44 0.48 -12.44
CA VAL A 182 5.95 0.49 -11.07
C VAL A 182 6.36 -0.92 -10.69
N LEU A 183 7.63 -1.08 -10.36
CA LEU A 183 8.20 -2.31 -9.82
C LEU A 183 8.32 -2.16 -8.30
N ASP A 184 7.72 -3.09 -7.58
CA ASP A 184 7.77 -3.13 -6.14
C ASP A 184 8.63 -4.30 -5.66
N PRO A 185 9.94 -4.10 -5.42
CA PRO A 185 10.75 -5.12 -4.75
C PRO A 185 10.25 -5.29 -3.30
N GLY A 186 9.72 -6.47 -2.99
CA GLY A 186 9.20 -6.88 -1.68
C GLY A 186 10.13 -6.57 -0.51
N HIS A 187 9.57 -6.45 0.70
CA HIS A 187 10.36 -6.34 1.95
C HIS A 187 11.29 -5.10 1.99
N GLY A 188 12.39 -5.17 2.74
CA GLY A 188 13.44 -4.16 2.87
C GLY A 188 13.66 -3.65 4.30
N GLY A 189 14.89 -3.29 4.64
CA GLY A 189 15.25 -2.68 5.91
C GLY A 189 14.99 -3.60 7.10
N VAL A 190 13.97 -3.28 7.91
CA VAL A 190 13.61 -4.08 9.10
C VAL A 190 12.97 -5.41 8.75
N ASP A 191 12.46 -5.55 7.53
CA ASP A 191 11.87 -6.78 7.02
C ASP A 191 12.82 -7.38 5.97
N PRO A 192 13.56 -8.46 6.30
CA PRO A 192 14.43 -9.13 5.32
C PRO A 192 13.66 -10.05 4.35
N GLY A 193 12.36 -10.28 4.59
CA GLY A 193 11.59 -11.33 3.93
C GLY A 193 12.11 -12.73 4.29
N ALA A 194 11.92 -13.69 3.38
CA ALA A 194 12.46 -15.03 3.55
C ALA A 194 14.01 -15.03 3.62
N GLN A 195 14.55 -15.86 4.51
CA GLN A 195 16.00 -16.00 4.69
C GLN A 195 16.45 -17.43 4.44
N ARG A 196 17.41 -17.64 3.53
CA ARG A 196 17.98 -18.97 3.25
C ARG A 196 19.43 -18.87 2.81
N GLY A 197 20.28 -19.72 3.38
CA GLY A 197 21.66 -19.88 2.91
C GLY A 197 22.53 -18.62 3.03
N GLY A 198 22.17 -17.68 3.92
CA GLY A 198 22.84 -16.39 4.05
C GLY A 198 22.38 -15.34 3.04
N HIS A 199 21.27 -15.59 2.34
CA HIS A 199 20.61 -14.64 1.46
C HIS A 199 19.26 -14.22 2.04
N ASP A 200 18.97 -12.93 1.91
CA ASP A 200 17.69 -12.32 2.25
C ASP A 200 16.88 -12.09 0.97
N GLU A 201 15.58 -12.35 1.03
CA GLU A 201 14.65 -12.12 -0.07
C GLU A 201 14.71 -10.66 -0.54
N ALA A 202 14.68 -9.73 0.42
CA ALA A 202 14.74 -8.30 0.17
C ALA A 202 15.90 -7.89 -0.76
N ASP A 203 17.07 -8.53 -0.62
CA ASP A 203 18.24 -8.26 -1.45
C ASP A 203 18.08 -8.85 -2.86
N LEU A 204 17.64 -10.10 -2.95
CA LEU A 204 17.49 -10.81 -4.23
C LEU A 204 16.45 -10.11 -5.13
N VAL A 205 15.31 -9.72 -4.56
CA VAL A 205 14.24 -9.06 -5.33
C VAL A 205 14.61 -7.62 -5.70
N LEU A 206 15.40 -6.92 -4.87
CA LEU A 206 15.92 -5.59 -5.23
C LEU A 206 16.91 -5.66 -6.39
N ILE A 207 17.82 -6.64 -6.37
CA ILE A 207 18.77 -6.88 -7.48
C ILE A 207 17.98 -7.14 -8.77
N PHE A 208 17.02 -8.07 -8.72
CA PHE A 208 16.19 -8.41 -9.87
C PHE A 208 15.40 -7.19 -10.39
N ALA A 209 14.79 -6.40 -9.50
CA ALA A 209 14.02 -5.21 -9.87
C ALA A 209 14.87 -4.14 -10.55
N ARG A 210 16.09 -3.89 -10.06
CA ARG A 210 17.02 -2.91 -10.67
C ARG A 210 17.48 -3.36 -12.06
N GLU A 211 17.85 -4.62 -12.21
CA GLU A 211 18.23 -5.20 -13.50
C GLU A 211 17.06 -5.17 -14.50
N LEU A 212 15.84 -5.52 -14.06
CA LEU A 212 14.63 -5.43 -14.88
C LEU A 212 14.34 -3.98 -15.29
N ARG A 213 14.43 -3.02 -14.36
CA ARG A 213 14.26 -1.58 -14.65
C ARG A 213 15.22 -1.12 -15.74
N GLU A 214 16.51 -1.45 -15.62
CA GLU A 214 17.49 -1.11 -16.66
C GLU A 214 17.12 -1.71 -18.01
N MET A 215 16.72 -2.98 -18.03
CA MET A 215 16.32 -3.65 -19.27
C MET A 215 15.10 -2.98 -19.92
N LEU A 216 14.06 -2.67 -19.14
CA LEU A 216 12.86 -2.00 -19.61
C LEU A 216 13.19 -0.60 -20.14
N VAL A 217 13.90 0.23 -19.37
CA VAL A 217 14.25 1.60 -19.77
C VAL A 217 15.06 1.63 -21.07
N ARG A 218 15.98 0.67 -21.28
CA ARG A 218 16.79 0.58 -22.52
C ARG A 218 15.97 0.40 -23.79
N THR A 219 14.73 -0.08 -23.71
CA THR A 219 13.86 -0.20 -24.89
C THR A 219 13.36 1.17 -25.39
N GLY A 220 13.42 2.22 -24.55
CA GLY A 220 12.82 3.53 -24.81
C GLY A 220 11.29 3.56 -24.75
N ARG A 221 10.63 2.42 -24.46
CA ARG A 221 9.17 2.28 -24.40
C ARG A 221 8.59 2.42 -22.99
N PHE A 222 9.43 2.37 -21.96
CA PHE A 222 9.01 2.38 -20.56
C PHE A 222 9.55 3.58 -19.80
N GLU A 223 8.75 4.03 -18.84
CA GLU A 223 9.18 4.79 -17.69
C GLU A 223 9.02 3.88 -16.48
N VAL A 224 10.08 3.66 -15.70
CA VAL A 224 10.07 2.65 -14.62
C VAL A 224 10.40 3.31 -13.29
N ILE A 225 9.49 3.15 -12.33
CA ILE A 225 9.61 3.63 -10.95
C ILE A 225 9.76 2.41 -10.04
N LEU A 226 10.68 2.47 -9.09
CA LEU A 226 10.78 1.47 -8.03
C LEU A 226 10.15 2.04 -6.75
N THR A 227 9.44 1.21 -5.99
CA THR A 227 8.92 1.63 -4.67
C THR A 227 10.04 1.89 -3.65
N ARG A 228 11.16 1.18 -3.78
CA ARG A 228 12.43 1.43 -3.10
C ARG A 228 13.61 1.24 -4.04
N GLU A 229 14.59 2.13 -3.95
CA GLU A 229 15.85 2.02 -4.68
C GLU A 229 17.03 1.57 -3.79
N SER A 230 16.80 1.22 -2.52
CA SER A 230 17.81 0.77 -1.55
C SER A 230 17.23 -0.28 -0.60
N ASP A 231 18.06 -0.78 0.32
CA ASP A 231 17.60 -1.61 1.43
C ASP A 231 16.89 -0.74 2.48
N SER A 232 15.60 -0.50 2.25
CA SER A 232 14.76 0.35 3.09
C SER A 232 13.34 -0.22 3.11
N PHE A 233 12.74 -0.24 4.29
CA PHE A 233 11.36 -0.67 4.47
C PHE A 233 10.37 0.32 3.84
N VAL A 234 9.39 -0.18 3.09
CA VAL A 234 8.26 0.60 2.55
C VAL A 234 6.95 -0.08 2.95
N PRO A 235 6.06 0.58 3.71
CA PRO A 235 4.78 -0.01 4.12
C PRO A 235 3.89 -0.34 2.92
N LEU A 236 3.07 -1.40 3.01
CA LEU A 236 2.20 -1.86 1.91
C LEU A 236 1.30 -0.74 1.33
N PRO A 237 0.61 0.10 2.14
CA PRO A 237 -0.19 1.20 1.61
C PRO A 237 0.63 2.26 0.88
N THR A 238 1.89 2.43 1.27
CA THR A 238 2.81 3.40 0.63
C THR A 238 3.22 2.92 -0.76
N ARG A 239 3.44 1.62 -0.94
CA ARG A 239 3.76 0.99 -2.25
C ARG A 239 2.64 1.27 -3.27
N VAL A 240 1.39 1.07 -2.87
CA VAL A 240 0.20 1.38 -3.69
C VAL A 240 0.10 2.89 -3.98
N SER A 241 0.42 3.73 -3.00
CA SER A 241 0.35 5.19 -3.15
C SER A 241 1.41 5.73 -4.11
N ILE A 242 2.62 5.16 -4.11
CA ILE A 242 3.67 5.43 -5.10
C ILE A 242 3.14 5.14 -6.51
N ALA A 243 2.47 3.99 -6.69
CA ALA A 243 1.94 3.60 -8.00
C ALA A 243 0.86 4.55 -8.53
N ARG A 244 -0.06 4.96 -7.67
CA ARG A 244 -1.10 5.95 -7.99
C ARG A 244 -0.53 7.33 -8.32
N ALA A 245 0.44 7.80 -7.53
CA ALA A 245 1.06 9.10 -7.75
C ALA A 245 1.86 9.15 -9.05
N ALA A 246 2.50 8.04 -9.43
CA ALA A 246 3.15 7.91 -10.73
C ALA A 246 2.16 7.83 -11.90
N ARG A 247 0.86 7.60 -11.62
CA ARG A 247 -0.16 7.22 -12.60
C ARG A 247 0.30 6.01 -13.41
N ALA A 248 0.72 4.96 -12.70
CA ALA A 248 1.24 3.76 -13.32
C ALA A 248 0.19 3.10 -14.22
N ASP A 249 0.63 2.64 -15.38
CA ASP A 249 -0.18 1.82 -16.29
C ASP A 249 -0.31 0.38 -15.79
N LEU A 250 0.68 -0.08 -15.01
CA LEU A 250 0.67 -1.36 -14.31
C LEU A 250 1.62 -1.35 -13.11
N PHE A 251 1.35 -2.23 -12.16
CA PHE A 251 2.11 -2.47 -10.93
C PHE A 251 2.52 -3.94 -10.83
N ILE A 252 3.80 -4.20 -10.52
CA ILE A 252 4.33 -5.56 -10.33
C ILE A 252 5.06 -5.62 -8.97
N SER A 253 4.51 -6.37 -8.03
CA SER A 253 5.20 -6.76 -6.79
C SER A 253 6.13 -7.95 -7.07
N LEU A 254 7.38 -7.89 -6.65
CA LEU A 254 8.39 -8.92 -6.89
C LEU A 254 8.81 -9.56 -5.57
N HIS A 255 8.66 -10.88 -5.47
CA HIS A 255 8.92 -11.69 -4.28
C HIS A 255 9.65 -12.99 -4.64
N ALA A 256 10.20 -13.64 -3.62
CA ALA A 256 10.83 -14.95 -3.71
C ALA A 256 10.72 -15.69 -2.36
N ASP A 257 9.50 -15.80 -1.82
CA ASP A 257 9.24 -16.24 -0.43
C ASP A 257 9.74 -17.68 -0.15
N ALA A 258 9.64 -18.13 1.11
CA ALA A 258 9.92 -19.48 1.55
C ALA A 258 8.66 -20.15 2.10
N LEU A 259 8.01 -20.99 1.30
CA LEU A 259 6.91 -21.81 1.81
C LEU A 259 7.42 -22.92 2.76
N ALA A 260 6.64 -23.19 3.81
CA ALA A 260 6.91 -24.26 4.78
C ALA A 260 6.79 -25.64 4.11
N GLU A 261 7.87 -26.42 4.20
CA GLU A 261 8.05 -27.81 3.76
C GLU A 261 6.92 -28.43 2.93
N GLY A 262 6.94 -28.17 1.63
CA GLY A 262 6.07 -28.83 0.66
C GLY A 262 6.33 -28.37 -0.77
N ARG A 263 7.35 -28.94 -1.43
CA ARG A 263 7.66 -28.99 -2.89
C ARG A 263 7.03 -27.95 -3.84
N ALA A 264 6.87 -26.70 -3.43
CA ALA A 264 6.49 -25.62 -4.32
C ALA A 264 7.79 -25.14 -4.98
N THR A 265 7.88 -25.29 -6.29
CA THR A 265 9.05 -24.92 -7.09
C THR A 265 8.59 -24.17 -8.32
N GLY A 266 9.38 -23.19 -8.75
CA GLY A 266 9.11 -22.39 -9.92
C GLY A 266 8.23 -21.16 -9.62
N ALA A 267 8.23 -20.25 -10.58
CA ALA A 267 7.57 -18.96 -10.48
C ALA A 267 6.04 -19.10 -10.47
N THR A 268 5.39 -18.18 -9.76
CA THR A 268 3.93 -18.05 -9.68
C THR A 268 3.55 -16.58 -9.79
N VAL A 269 2.48 -16.28 -10.52
CA VAL A 269 1.92 -14.94 -10.64
C VAL A 269 0.56 -14.91 -9.95
N TYR A 270 0.35 -13.91 -9.10
CA TYR A 270 -0.83 -13.74 -8.29
C TYR A 270 -1.61 -12.49 -8.69
N THR A 271 -2.93 -12.62 -8.78
CA THR A 271 -3.88 -11.50 -8.86
C THR A 271 -4.68 -11.39 -7.56
N LEU A 272 -5.33 -10.23 -7.36
CA LEU A 272 -6.14 -9.97 -6.18
C LEU A 272 -7.45 -10.76 -6.24
N SER A 273 -7.76 -11.48 -5.17
CA SER A 273 -9.08 -12.09 -4.97
C SER A 273 -9.41 -12.15 -3.49
N ASP A 274 -10.68 -11.97 -3.14
CA ASP A 274 -11.16 -12.16 -1.76
C ASP A 274 -11.09 -13.63 -1.33
N THR A 275 -11.05 -14.55 -2.30
CA THR A 275 -10.93 -15.99 -2.08
C THR A 275 -9.63 -16.50 -2.66
N ALA A 276 -8.76 -17.06 -1.83
CA ALA A 276 -7.51 -17.66 -2.30
C ALA A 276 -7.74 -18.93 -3.13
N SER A 277 -6.91 -19.16 -4.14
CA SER A 277 -6.99 -20.37 -4.99
C SER A 277 -6.78 -21.66 -4.21
N ASP A 278 -5.93 -21.63 -3.18
CA ASP A 278 -5.69 -22.74 -2.26
C ASP A 278 -5.21 -22.24 -0.89
N ALA A 279 -5.10 -23.17 0.07
CA ALA A 279 -4.67 -22.87 1.42
C ALA A 279 -3.23 -22.34 1.50
N ALA A 280 -2.36 -22.73 0.55
CA ALA A 280 -0.99 -22.24 0.51
C ALA A 280 -0.94 -20.77 0.07
N SER A 281 -1.75 -20.40 -0.93
CA SER A 281 -1.92 -19.04 -1.42
C SER A 281 -2.53 -18.12 -0.37
N ALA A 282 -3.51 -18.62 0.41
CA ALA A 282 -4.04 -17.89 1.57
C ALA A 282 -2.98 -17.66 2.65
N ALA A 283 -2.23 -18.70 3.02
CA ALA A 283 -1.16 -18.58 4.02
C ALA A 283 -0.03 -17.65 3.55
N LEU A 284 0.28 -17.65 2.25
CA LEU A 284 1.25 -16.77 1.63
C LEU A 284 0.79 -15.31 1.71
N ALA A 285 -0.45 -15.01 1.33
CA ALA A 285 -1.00 -13.66 1.44
C ALA A 285 -1.00 -13.15 2.89
N GLU A 286 -1.37 -14.00 3.86
CA GLU A 286 -1.27 -13.65 5.28
C GLU A 286 0.17 -13.39 5.74
N HIS A 287 1.16 -14.10 5.19
CA HIS A 287 2.55 -13.89 5.53
C HIS A 287 3.06 -12.54 5.02
N HIS A 288 2.78 -12.21 3.76
CA HIS A 288 3.11 -10.92 3.16
C HIS A 288 2.45 -9.75 3.88
N ASP A 289 1.19 -9.89 4.27
CA ASP A 289 0.46 -8.84 4.98
C ASP A 289 0.97 -8.61 6.43
N ARG A 290 1.69 -9.58 7.02
CA ARG A 290 2.31 -9.45 8.35
C ARG A 290 3.61 -8.63 8.35
N ALA A 291 4.22 -8.40 7.20
CA ALA A 291 5.44 -7.59 7.09
C ALA A 291 5.27 -6.18 7.70
N ASP A 292 4.09 -5.58 7.52
CA ASP A 292 3.77 -4.28 8.11
C ASP A 292 3.60 -4.35 9.64
N LEU A 293 3.12 -5.47 10.19
CA LEU A 293 3.03 -5.67 11.65
C LEU A 293 4.41 -5.74 12.30
N LEU A 294 5.41 -6.32 11.61
CA LEU A 294 6.80 -6.37 12.09
C LEU A 294 7.43 -4.98 12.19
N ALA A 295 6.94 -4.02 11.41
CA ALA A 295 7.32 -2.61 11.46
C ALA A 295 6.43 -1.77 12.41
N GLY A 296 5.50 -2.40 13.15
CA GLY A 296 4.58 -1.71 14.07
C GLY A 296 3.39 -1.03 13.40
N ILE A 297 3.06 -1.41 12.16
CA ILE A 297 1.95 -0.84 11.37
C ILE A 297 0.79 -1.85 11.36
N ASP A 298 -0.30 -1.53 12.06
CA ASP A 298 -1.53 -2.32 12.02
C ASP A 298 -2.31 -2.04 10.73
N LEU A 299 -2.50 -3.09 9.92
CA LEU A 299 -3.28 -3.05 8.68
C LEU A 299 -4.72 -3.56 8.85
N THR A 300 -5.17 -3.84 10.07
CA THR A 300 -6.53 -4.33 10.29
C THR A 300 -7.54 -3.17 10.31
N GLY A 301 -8.31 -3.07 9.22
CA GLY A 301 -9.60 -2.39 9.20
C GLY A 301 -9.64 -1.11 8.37
N SER A 302 -10.29 -1.17 7.20
CA SER A 302 -10.92 -0.01 6.57
C SER A 302 -11.79 -0.40 5.38
N ASP A 303 -13.03 -0.84 5.64
CA ASP A 303 -14.08 -0.87 4.60
C ASP A 303 -15.10 0.24 4.90
N ASP A 304 -14.97 1.37 4.21
CA ASP A 304 -16.08 2.30 4.02
C ASP A 304 -16.97 1.75 2.90
N VAL A 305 -18.22 1.43 3.22
CA VAL A 305 -19.17 0.76 2.30
C VAL A 305 -19.33 1.51 0.97
N VAL A 306 -19.26 2.85 0.97
CA VAL A 306 -19.40 3.64 -0.26
C VAL A 306 -18.11 3.65 -1.07
N ALA A 307 -16.96 3.74 -0.40
CA ALA A 307 -15.67 3.59 -1.05
C ALA A 307 -15.50 2.18 -1.64
N GLY A 308 -16.00 1.15 -0.94
CA GLY A 308 -16.03 -0.24 -1.41
C GLY A 308 -16.78 -0.38 -2.74
N VAL A 309 -17.99 0.18 -2.84
CA VAL A 309 -18.77 0.12 -4.10
C VAL A 309 -18.05 0.84 -5.26
N LEU A 310 -17.37 1.96 -5.00
CA LEU A 310 -16.59 2.66 -6.02
C LEU A 310 -15.33 1.88 -6.43
N MET A 311 -14.68 1.21 -5.47
CA MET A 311 -13.56 0.31 -5.73
C MET A 311 -14.00 -0.90 -6.54
N ASP A 312 -15.12 -1.52 -6.21
CA ASP A 312 -15.70 -2.64 -6.96
C ASP A 312 -16.01 -2.22 -8.41
N LEU A 313 -16.57 -1.03 -8.60
CA LEU A 313 -16.83 -0.50 -9.94
C LEU A 313 -15.53 -0.24 -10.73
N ALA A 314 -14.47 0.25 -10.09
CA ALA A 314 -13.17 0.43 -10.73
C ALA A 314 -12.54 -0.94 -11.09
N ARG A 315 -12.66 -1.93 -10.20
CA ARG A 315 -12.18 -3.30 -10.40
C ARG A 315 -12.85 -4.02 -11.58
N LEU A 316 -14.11 -3.70 -11.92
CA LEU A 316 -14.74 -4.22 -13.15
C LEU A 316 -13.95 -3.92 -14.44
N ASP A 317 -13.17 -2.82 -14.48
CA ASP A 317 -12.26 -2.56 -15.60
C ASP A 317 -10.84 -3.08 -15.34
N THR A 318 -10.36 -2.98 -14.11
CA THR A 318 -8.97 -3.29 -13.75
C THR A 318 -8.70 -4.79 -13.67
N ASP A 319 -9.59 -5.59 -13.08
CA ASP A 319 -9.36 -7.02 -12.84
C ASP A 319 -9.09 -7.79 -14.13
N PRO A 320 -9.89 -7.66 -15.22
CA PRO A 320 -9.59 -8.35 -16.48
C PRO A 320 -8.23 -7.94 -17.10
N ARG A 321 -7.72 -6.76 -16.76
CA ARG A 321 -6.41 -6.27 -17.21
C ARG A 321 -5.28 -6.89 -16.39
N SER A 322 -5.47 -7.03 -15.07
CA SER A 322 -4.57 -7.75 -14.17
C SER A 322 -4.48 -9.23 -14.54
N GLU A 323 -5.61 -9.88 -14.83
CA GLU A 323 -5.67 -11.27 -15.31
C GLU A 323 -4.90 -11.46 -16.62
N ALA A 324 -5.14 -10.59 -17.61
CA ALA A 324 -4.42 -10.62 -18.87
C ALA A 324 -2.91 -10.33 -18.72
N LEU A 325 -2.54 -9.49 -17.74
CA LEU A 325 -1.14 -9.23 -17.40
C LEU A 325 -0.50 -10.47 -16.78
N ALA A 326 -1.19 -11.13 -15.85
CA ALA A 326 -0.71 -12.34 -15.20
C ALA A 326 -0.48 -13.47 -16.20
N ASP A 327 -1.45 -13.73 -17.10
CA ASP A 327 -1.30 -14.72 -18.16
C ASP A 327 -0.13 -14.42 -19.10
N ALA A 328 0.05 -13.14 -19.47
CA ALA A 328 1.17 -12.71 -20.29
C ALA A 328 2.51 -12.93 -19.59
N LEU A 329 2.60 -12.61 -18.30
CA LEU A 329 3.81 -12.82 -17.48
C LEU A 329 4.13 -14.30 -17.31
N VAL A 330 3.14 -15.15 -17.05
CA VAL A 330 3.31 -16.61 -17.00
C VAL A 330 3.92 -17.13 -18.30
N ALA A 331 3.36 -16.73 -19.44
CA ALA A 331 3.88 -17.13 -20.74
C ALA A 331 5.31 -16.58 -20.99
N GLY A 332 5.56 -15.32 -20.61
CA GLY A 332 6.85 -14.66 -20.77
C GLY A 332 7.96 -15.29 -19.94
N ILE A 333 7.71 -15.51 -18.64
CA ILE A 333 8.66 -16.15 -17.71
C ILE A 333 8.99 -17.56 -18.21
N SER A 334 7.97 -18.35 -18.58
CA SER A 334 8.18 -19.69 -19.13
C SER A 334 9.01 -19.68 -20.42
N ALA A 335 8.72 -18.77 -21.35
CA ALA A 335 9.50 -18.61 -22.59
C ALA A 335 10.94 -18.15 -22.34
N GLY A 336 11.17 -17.38 -21.28
CA GLY A 336 12.49 -16.96 -20.81
C GLY A 336 13.29 -18.07 -20.11
N GLY A 337 12.75 -19.28 -19.99
CA GLY A 337 13.40 -20.41 -19.32
C GLY A 337 13.21 -20.45 -17.80
N GLY A 338 12.31 -19.62 -17.26
CA GLY A 338 11.89 -19.72 -15.86
C GLY A 338 11.09 -21.01 -15.65
N GLY A 339 11.47 -21.79 -14.63
CA GLY A 339 10.63 -22.89 -14.16
C GLY A 339 9.33 -22.32 -13.62
N MET A 340 8.18 -22.87 -14.01
CA MET A 340 6.87 -22.43 -13.54
C MET A 340 6.32 -23.39 -12.50
N HIS A 341 5.59 -22.86 -11.53
CA HIS A 341 4.80 -23.67 -10.62
C HIS A 341 3.70 -24.43 -11.37
N SER A 342 3.21 -25.53 -10.78
CA SER A 342 2.10 -26.34 -11.32
C SER A 342 0.80 -25.56 -11.49
N HIS A 343 0.61 -24.53 -10.67
CA HIS A 343 -0.45 -23.53 -10.75
C HIS A 343 0.25 -22.18 -10.89
N PRO A 344 0.65 -21.80 -12.12
CA PRO A 344 1.51 -20.63 -12.34
C PRO A 344 0.77 -19.30 -12.29
N HIS A 345 -0.57 -19.34 -12.38
CA HIS A 345 -1.46 -18.22 -12.14
C HIS A 345 -2.38 -18.63 -10.98
N SER A 346 -2.35 -17.85 -9.91
CA SER A 346 -3.14 -18.06 -8.69
C SER A 346 -3.72 -16.73 -8.21
N GLU A 347 -4.60 -16.78 -7.21
CA GLU A 347 -5.26 -15.61 -6.65
C GLU A 347 -5.21 -15.66 -5.12
N ALA A 348 -5.06 -14.50 -4.47
CA ALA A 348 -5.25 -14.36 -3.02
C ALA A 348 -5.40 -12.88 -2.60
N GLY A 349 -5.71 -12.66 -1.32
CA GLY A 349 -6.05 -11.35 -0.75
C GLY A 349 -4.86 -10.44 -0.41
N PHE A 350 -3.81 -10.40 -1.23
CA PHE A 350 -2.60 -9.61 -0.97
C PHE A 350 -2.90 -8.12 -0.82
N SER A 351 -2.48 -7.50 0.28
CA SER A 351 -2.78 -6.09 0.53
C SER A 351 -2.09 -5.14 -0.45
N VAL A 352 -0.92 -5.51 -0.99
CA VAL A 352 -0.20 -4.73 -2.01
C VAL A 352 -0.93 -4.67 -3.36
N LEU A 353 -1.84 -5.62 -3.64
CA LEU A 353 -2.60 -5.69 -4.90
C LEU A 353 -3.95 -4.98 -4.84
N LYS A 354 -4.31 -4.35 -3.71
CA LYS A 354 -5.63 -3.73 -3.49
C LYS A 354 -5.89 -2.45 -4.30
N ALA A 355 -4.96 -2.02 -5.16
CA ALA A 355 -5.15 -0.87 -6.05
C ALA A 355 -6.30 -1.12 -7.04
N ALA A 356 -7.47 -0.52 -6.80
CA ALA A 356 -8.66 -0.74 -7.62
C ALA A 356 -8.57 -0.17 -9.06
N ASP A 357 -7.63 0.74 -9.30
CA ASP A 357 -7.52 1.58 -10.50
C ASP A 357 -6.25 1.32 -11.34
N ILE A 358 -5.39 0.39 -10.91
CA ILE A 358 -4.13 0.05 -11.58
C ILE A 358 -4.04 -1.46 -11.74
N PRO A 359 -3.85 -2.00 -12.96
CA PRO A 359 -3.59 -3.42 -13.17
C PRO A 359 -2.38 -3.86 -12.33
N SER A 360 -2.60 -4.80 -11.40
CA SER A 360 -1.64 -5.14 -10.36
C SER A 360 -1.47 -6.65 -10.25
N VAL A 361 -0.21 -7.10 -10.17
CA VAL A 361 0.15 -8.50 -9.99
C VAL A 361 1.28 -8.64 -8.98
N LEU A 362 1.33 -9.77 -8.28
CA LEU A 362 2.48 -10.18 -7.47
C LEU A 362 3.17 -11.36 -8.16
N VAL A 363 4.48 -11.31 -8.32
CA VAL A 363 5.27 -12.36 -8.95
C VAL A 363 6.20 -12.96 -7.90
N GLU A 364 5.92 -14.20 -7.53
CA GLU A 364 6.90 -15.06 -6.86
C GLU A 364 7.84 -15.59 -7.93
N LEU A 365 9.11 -15.13 -7.94
CA LEU A 365 10.10 -15.52 -8.94
C LEU A 365 10.55 -16.99 -8.81
N GLY A 366 10.27 -17.59 -7.65
CA GLY A 366 10.65 -18.92 -7.21
C GLY A 366 10.73 -18.92 -5.69
N PHE A 367 10.85 -20.10 -5.08
CA PHE A 367 10.84 -20.19 -3.62
C PHE A 367 12.26 -20.35 -3.07
N MET A 368 12.71 -19.44 -2.19
CA MET A 368 14.05 -19.51 -1.59
C MET A 368 14.27 -20.79 -0.77
N SER A 369 13.21 -21.45 -0.32
CA SER A 369 13.29 -22.74 0.37
C SER A 369 13.72 -23.90 -0.54
N GLU A 370 13.51 -23.77 -1.87
CA GLU A 370 13.91 -24.75 -2.88
C GLU A 370 15.32 -24.47 -3.42
N PRO A 371 16.27 -25.41 -3.30
CA PRO A 371 17.65 -25.20 -3.74
C PRO A 371 17.81 -24.84 -5.22
N SER A 372 16.98 -25.39 -6.13
CA SER A 372 17.04 -25.06 -7.55
C SER A 372 16.62 -23.62 -7.83
N ASP A 373 15.57 -23.15 -7.15
CA ASP A 373 15.05 -21.80 -7.33
C ASP A 373 16.01 -20.78 -6.74
N LEU A 374 16.58 -21.05 -5.55
CA LEU A 374 17.62 -20.20 -4.99
C LEU A 374 18.86 -20.11 -5.90
N ALA A 375 19.28 -21.23 -6.50
CA ALA A 375 20.39 -21.22 -7.45
C ALA A 375 20.08 -20.36 -8.70
N ASN A 376 18.85 -20.45 -9.20
CA ASN A 376 18.38 -19.63 -10.32
C ASN A 376 18.34 -18.14 -9.96
N LEU A 377 17.81 -17.77 -8.79
CA LEU A 377 17.75 -16.38 -8.31
C LEU A 377 19.14 -15.76 -8.18
N LEU A 378 20.15 -16.55 -7.83
CA LEU A 378 21.54 -16.10 -7.74
C LEU A 378 22.25 -16.00 -9.10
N ASP A 379 21.77 -16.71 -10.12
CA ASP A 379 22.37 -16.74 -11.45
C ASP A 379 21.97 -15.52 -12.31
N PRO A 380 22.92 -14.63 -12.67
CA PRO A 380 22.63 -13.45 -13.49
C PRO A 380 22.18 -13.81 -14.92
N GLU A 381 22.62 -14.94 -15.50
CA GLU A 381 22.18 -15.36 -16.84
C GLU A 381 20.72 -15.80 -16.81
N TRP A 382 20.32 -16.53 -15.77
CA TRP A 382 18.92 -16.91 -15.55
C TRP A 382 18.05 -15.68 -15.33
N ARG A 383 18.45 -14.75 -14.45
CA ARG A 383 17.70 -13.51 -14.20
C ARG A 383 17.51 -12.71 -15.48
N ALA A 384 18.57 -12.54 -16.29
CA ALA A 384 18.49 -11.82 -17.55
C ALA A 384 17.53 -12.48 -18.56
N ALA A 385 17.50 -13.81 -18.62
CA ALA A 385 16.60 -14.54 -19.52
C ALA A 385 15.13 -14.39 -19.10
N VAL A 386 14.83 -14.52 -17.80
CA VAL A 386 13.49 -14.31 -17.26
C VAL A 386 13.05 -12.85 -17.41
N GLN A 387 13.92 -11.88 -17.15
CA GLN A 387 13.65 -10.45 -17.34
C GLN A 387 13.32 -10.11 -18.79
N ALA A 388 13.99 -10.75 -19.76
CA ALA A 388 13.66 -10.59 -21.18
C ALA A 388 12.25 -11.12 -21.50
N GLY A 389 11.89 -12.26 -20.91
CA GLY A 389 10.54 -12.82 -20.97
C GLY A 389 9.47 -11.88 -20.39
N ILE A 390 9.73 -11.31 -19.21
CA ILE A 390 8.85 -10.32 -18.56
C ILE A 390 8.70 -9.07 -19.42
N ARG A 391 9.80 -8.52 -19.97
CA ARG A 391 9.75 -7.37 -20.88
C ARG A 391 8.84 -7.65 -22.08
N ASP A 392 9.02 -8.80 -22.73
CA ASP A 392 8.26 -9.13 -23.94
C ASP A 392 6.78 -9.38 -23.62
N ALA A 393 6.50 -9.99 -22.47
CA ALA A 393 5.14 -10.14 -21.93
C ALA A 393 4.46 -8.78 -21.71
N ILE A 394 5.13 -7.84 -21.04
CA ILE A 394 4.57 -6.51 -20.79
C ILE A 394 4.31 -5.76 -22.11
N LEU A 395 5.23 -5.83 -23.08
CA LEU A 395 5.02 -5.22 -24.40
C LEU A 395 3.82 -5.82 -25.13
N GLY A 396 3.66 -7.14 -25.09
CA GLY A 396 2.53 -7.84 -25.69
C GLY A 396 1.20 -7.50 -25.02
N TRP A 397 1.17 -7.52 -23.68
CA TRP A 397 0.03 -7.10 -22.88
C TRP A 397 -0.37 -5.65 -23.18
N ALA A 398 0.59 -4.71 -23.19
CA ALA A 398 0.31 -3.30 -23.44
C ALA A 398 -0.32 -3.08 -24.83
N ALA A 399 0.15 -3.80 -25.85
CA ALA A 399 -0.45 -3.72 -27.19
C ALA A 399 -1.91 -4.24 -27.19
N GLY A 400 -2.19 -5.34 -26.49
CA GLY A 400 -3.55 -5.88 -26.35
C GLY A 400 -4.47 -4.96 -25.54
N ASP A 401 -3.97 -4.41 -24.44
CA ASP A 401 -4.68 -3.50 -23.55
C ASP A 401 -5.07 -2.20 -24.26
N ALA A 402 -4.17 -1.65 -25.10
CA ALA A 402 -4.44 -0.48 -25.93
C ALA A 402 -5.53 -0.76 -26.99
N ALA A 403 -5.47 -1.92 -27.64
CA ALA A 403 -6.44 -2.32 -28.64
C ALA A 403 -7.85 -2.50 -28.04
N ALA A 404 -7.94 -3.11 -26.86
CA ALA A 404 -9.20 -3.25 -26.12
C ALA A 404 -9.79 -1.87 -25.72
N ALA A 405 -8.94 -0.93 -25.31
CA ALA A 405 -9.35 0.45 -25.01
C ALA A 405 -9.95 1.18 -26.23
N ALA A 406 -9.41 0.93 -27.43
CA ALA A 406 -9.92 1.53 -28.67
C ALA A 406 -11.32 0.99 -29.06
N LEU A 407 -11.58 -0.30 -28.85
CA LEU A 407 -12.86 -0.95 -29.17
C LEU A 407 -14.01 -0.45 -28.29
N ARG A 408 -13.74 -0.08 -27.03
CA ARG A 408 -14.76 0.46 -26.11
C ARG A 408 -15.14 1.92 -26.35
N ARG A 409 -14.35 2.65 -27.14
CA ARG A 409 -14.62 4.05 -27.53
C ARG A 409 -15.52 4.18 -28.77
N GLN A 410 -15.86 3.05 -29.41
CA GLN A 410 -16.80 2.94 -30.53
C GLN A 410 -18.15 2.45 -30.02
#